data_AF-V6JZL9-F1
#
_entry.id   AF-V6JZL9-F1
#
_cell.length_a   1.000
_cell.length_b   1.000
_cell.length_c   1.000
_cell.angle_alpha   90.00
_cell.angle_beta   90.00
_cell.angle_gamma   90.00
#
_symmetry.space_group_name_H-M   'P 1'
#
loop_
_entity.id
_entity.type
_entity.pdbx_description
1 polymer ?
#
loop_
_entity_poly.entity_id
_entity_poly.type
_entity_poly.pdbx_seq_one_letter_code
_entity_poly.pdbx_strand_id
1 'polypeptide(L)'
;MRDGRRADSSRRRERVLKALDTLVHSDQEITVSALARAARVDRTYLYRHRDLLLRVHAAATAPSQEGRATAVSRTSLQADLAHALDRNHRLASRVRQLEKRLSQLLGDAAWAESGLAGAPDIDQLQRRLTMLEQHLAEVQGTLEERTEELEAARGANRELTRALNHTKPGAQRRPSAPTPLTRES
;
A
#
# COMPACT_ATOMS: atom_id res chain seq x y z
N MET A 1 65.84 -50.92 -9.36
CA MET A 1 64.71 -51.28 -8.47
C MET A 1 63.58 -50.24 -8.37
N ARG A 2 63.77 -48.96 -8.71
CA ARG A 2 62.70 -47.93 -8.61
C ARG A 2 61.64 -48.04 -9.72
N ASP A 3 62.01 -48.52 -10.90
CA ASP A 3 61.08 -48.58 -12.05
C ASP A 3 60.12 -49.77 -12.00
N GLY A 4 60.56 -50.91 -11.46
CA GLY A 4 59.68 -52.06 -11.21
C GLY A 4 58.55 -51.75 -10.20
N ARG A 5 58.84 -50.94 -9.16
CA ARG A 5 57.82 -50.50 -8.20
C ARG A 5 56.82 -49.52 -8.81
N ARG A 6 57.28 -48.65 -9.72
CA ARG A 6 56.40 -47.73 -10.46
C ARG A 6 55.49 -48.49 -11.43
N ALA A 7 56.03 -49.45 -12.17
CA ALA A 7 55.25 -50.29 -13.08
C ALA A 7 54.19 -51.13 -12.35
N ASP A 8 54.53 -51.74 -11.20
CA ASP A 8 53.57 -52.49 -10.39
C ASP A 8 52.46 -51.60 -9.81
N SER A 9 52.81 -50.38 -9.38
CA SER A 9 51.83 -49.40 -8.88
C SER A 9 50.84 -48.99 -9.97
N SER A 10 51.31 -48.76 -11.20
CA SER A 10 50.44 -48.43 -12.34
C SER A 10 49.50 -49.58 -12.68
N ARG A 11 49.99 -50.83 -12.72
CA ARG A 11 49.16 -52.02 -12.99
C ARG A 11 48.10 -52.26 -11.92
N ARG A 12 48.42 -52.02 -10.64
CA ARG A 12 47.43 -52.10 -9.55
C ARG A 12 46.35 -51.04 -9.71
N ARG A 13 46.74 -49.81 -10.03
CA ARG A 13 45.81 -48.70 -10.27
C ARG A 13 44.88 -48.98 -11.46
N GLU A 14 45.41 -49.45 -12.57
CA GLU A 14 44.64 -49.80 -13.76
C GLU A 14 43.61 -50.90 -13.47
N ARG A 15 43.99 -51.94 -12.71
CA ARG A 15 43.05 -52.97 -12.24
C ARG A 15 41.92 -52.40 -11.39
N VAL A 16 42.21 -51.45 -10.51
CA VAL A 16 41.18 -50.79 -9.68
C VAL A 16 40.21 -49.98 -10.55
N LEU A 17 40.71 -49.22 -11.53
CA LEU A 17 39.85 -48.46 -12.44
C LEU A 17 38.95 -49.38 -13.27
N LYS A 18 39.53 -50.43 -13.86
CA LYS A 18 38.76 -51.41 -14.64
C LYS A 18 37.70 -52.12 -13.79
N ALA A 19 38.02 -52.46 -12.54
CA ALA A 19 37.07 -53.08 -11.62
C ALA A 19 35.94 -52.12 -11.21
N LEU A 20 36.23 -50.82 -11.07
CA LEU A 20 35.23 -49.80 -10.81
C LEU A 20 34.27 -49.68 -11.99
N ASP A 21 34.79 -49.63 -13.22
CA ASP A 21 33.97 -49.59 -14.42
C ASP A 21 33.04 -50.81 -14.48
N THR A 22 33.56 -52.01 -14.23
CA THR A 22 32.71 -53.22 -14.23
C THR A 22 31.61 -53.18 -13.17
N LEU A 23 31.89 -52.64 -11.97
CA LEU A 23 30.90 -52.54 -10.90
C LEU A 23 29.81 -51.50 -11.21
N VAL A 24 30.18 -50.39 -11.86
CA VAL A 24 29.23 -49.38 -12.34
C VAL A 24 28.27 -49.96 -13.39
N HIS A 25 28.73 -50.91 -14.21
CA HIS A 25 27.90 -51.54 -15.23
C HIS A 25 27.07 -52.72 -14.71
N SER A 26 27.39 -53.30 -13.55
CA SER A 26 26.73 -54.50 -13.04
C SER A 26 25.59 -54.23 -12.04
N ASP A 27 25.17 -52.97 -11.86
CA ASP A 27 24.14 -52.51 -10.90
C ASP A 27 24.31 -53.05 -9.46
N GLN A 28 25.54 -53.38 -9.08
CA GLN A 28 25.87 -53.84 -7.73
C GLN A 28 26.20 -52.65 -6.83
N GLU A 29 25.91 -52.78 -5.53
CA GLU A 29 26.28 -51.76 -4.54
C GLU A 29 27.78 -51.46 -4.57
N ILE A 30 28.12 -50.24 -4.98
CA ILE A 30 29.50 -49.79 -5.13
C ILE A 30 30.07 -49.48 -3.74
N THR A 31 30.74 -50.47 -3.14
CA THR A 31 31.43 -50.33 -1.85
C THR A 31 32.94 -50.49 -1.98
N VAL A 32 33.69 -49.85 -1.08
CA VAL A 32 35.17 -49.94 -1.02
C VAL A 32 35.64 -51.40 -0.86
N SER A 33 34.87 -52.20 -0.11
CA SER A 33 35.16 -53.63 0.12
C SER A 33 34.89 -54.48 -1.12
N ALA A 34 33.82 -54.21 -1.88
CA ALA A 34 33.54 -54.88 -3.14
C ALA A 34 34.61 -54.56 -4.19
N LEU A 35 35.01 -53.29 -4.31
CA LEU A 35 36.05 -52.88 -5.25
C LEU A 35 37.42 -53.49 -4.94
N ALA A 36 37.83 -53.52 -3.66
CA ALA A 36 39.08 -54.15 -3.25
C ALA A 36 39.14 -55.64 -3.66
N ARG A 37 38.02 -56.36 -3.47
CA ARG A 37 37.88 -57.77 -3.87
C ARG A 37 37.94 -57.93 -5.39
N ALA A 38 37.19 -57.11 -6.14
CA ALA A 38 37.13 -57.17 -7.60
C ALA A 38 38.49 -56.82 -8.26
N ALA A 39 39.19 -55.82 -7.73
CA ALA A 39 40.50 -55.41 -8.23
C ALA A 39 41.66 -56.32 -7.78
N ARG A 40 41.40 -57.23 -6.82
CA ARG A 40 42.41 -58.05 -6.12
C ARG A 40 43.51 -57.18 -5.48
N VAL A 41 43.09 -56.22 -4.66
CA VAL A 41 43.97 -55.30 -3.93
C VAL A 41 43.51 -55.16 -2.48
N ASP A 42 44.45 -54.91 -1.56
CA ASP A 42 44.13 -54.69 -0.14
C ASP A 42 43.36 -53.36 0.09
N ARG A 43 42.46 -53.33 1.07
CA ARG A 43 41.67 -52.12 1.41
C ARG A 43 42.57 -50.95 1.79
N THR A 44 43.69 -51.21 2.46
CA THR A 44 44.69 -50.21 2.87
C THR A 44 45.26 -49.46 1.67
N TYR A 45 45.40 -50.13 0.51
CA TYR A 45 45.84 -49.47 -0.72
C TYR A 45 44.82 -48.41 -1.17
N LEU A 46 43.52 -48.72 -1.11
CA LEU A 46 42.48 -47.76 -1.47
C LEU A 46 42.47 -46.56 -0.50
N TYR A 47 42.60 -46.81 0.81
CA TYR A 47 42.67 -45.73 1.79
C TYR A 47 43.91 -44.83 1.66
N ARG A 48 45.03 -45.40 1.20
CA ARG A 48 46.24 -44.62 0.90
C ARG A 48 46.09 -43.74 -0.36
N HIS A 49 45.15 -44.06 -1.24
CA HIS A 49 44.91 -43.37 -2.50
C HIS A 49 43.57 -42.63 -2.48
N ARG A 50 43.60 -41.41 -1.93
CA ARG A 50 42.42 -40.54 -1.78
C ARG A 50 41.64 -40.32 -3.07
N ASP A 51 42.34 -40.25 -4.19
CA ASP A 51 41.75 -40.06 -5.51
C ASP A 51 40.92 -41.26 -5.98
N LEU A 52 41.34 -42.49 -5.64
CA LEU A 52 40.56 -43.69 -5.91
C LEU A 52 39.30 -43.74 -5.03
N LEU A 53 39.42 -43.37 -3.75
CA LEU A 53 38.26 -43.27 -2.86
C LEU A 53 37.24 -42.23 -3.34
N LEU A 54 37.70 -41.06 -3.79
CA LEU A 54 36.82 -40.03 -4.33
C LEU A 54 36.03 -40.55 -5.55
N ARG A 55 36.66 -41.34 -6.42
CA ARG A 55 35.98 -41.95 -7.57
C ARG A 55 34.95 -43.00 -7.15
N VAL A 56 35.24 -43.80 -6.12
CA VAL A 56 34.29 -44.77 -5.56
C VAL A 56 33.08 -44.06 -4.97
N HIS A 57 33.29 -43.01 -4.18
CA HIS A 57 32.20 -42.22 -3.60
C HIS A 57 31.37 -41.52 -4.68
N ALA A 58 32.00 -40.97 -5.71
CA ALA A 58 31.30 -40.37 -6.85
C ALA A 58 30.46 -41.40 -7.61
N ALA A 59 30.99 -42.61 -7.82
CA ALA A 59 30.25 -43.69 -8.47
C ALA A 59 29.10 -44.20 -7.60
N ALA A 60 29.30 -44.35 -6.29
CA ALA A 60 28.27 -44.79 -5.34
C ALA A 60 27.14 -43.75 -5.13
N THR A 61 27.39 -42.48 -5.42
CA THR A 61 26.39 -41.40 -5.35
C THR A 61 25.76 -41.07 -6.70
N ALA A 62 26.26 -41.66 -7.79
CA ALA A 62 25.67 -41.49 -9.11
C ALA A 62 24.34 -42.28 -9.19
N PRO A 63 23.24 -41.68 -9.67
CA PRO A 63 21.97 -42.38 -9.81
C PRO A 63 22.09 -43.51 -10.85
N SER A 64 21.59 -44.71 -10.52
CA SER A 64 21.55 -45.86 -11.43
C SER A 64 20.84 -45.49 -12.73
N GLN A 65 21.39 -45.91 -13.86
CA GLN A 65 20.88 -45.60 -15.21
C GLN A 65 19.44 -46.09 -15.40
N GLU A 66 19.05 -47.18 -14.74
CA GLU A 66 17.71 -47.77 -14.80
C GLU A 66 16.67 -46.95 -14.01
N GLY A 67 17.09 -46.30 -12.92
CA GLY A 67 16.26 -45.34 -12.17
C GLY A 67 15.95 -44.06 -12.95
N ARG A 68 16.64 -43.79 -14.07
CA ARG A 68 16.40 -42.64 -14.94
C ARG A 68 15.17 -42.79 -15.83
N ALA A 69 14.72 -44.04 -16.06
CA ALA A 69 13.53 -44.34 -16.84
C ALA A 69 12.24 -44.35 -15.98
N THR A 70 12.37 -44.58 -14.67
CA THR A 70 11.25 -44.55 -13.70
C THR A 70 11.20 -43.25 -12.88
N ALA A 71 12.27 -42.44 -12.90
CA ALA A 71 12.25 -41.08 -12.39
C ALA A 71 11.68 -40.13 -13.46
N VAL A 72 10.55 -39.50 -13.14
CA VAL A 72 9.95 -38.37 -13.85
C VAL A 72 11.04 -37.52 -14.52
N SER A 73 11.00 -37.41 -15.84
CA SER A 73 12.05 -36.73 -16.61
C SER A 73 12.19 -35.27 -16.15
N ARG A 74 13.40 -34.72 -16.25
CA ARG A 74 13.65 -33.30 -15.93
C ARG A 74 12.70 -32.36 -16.67
N THR A 75 12.31 -32.73 -17.88
CA THR A 75 11.34 -31.98 -18.70
C THR A 75 9.93 -32.02 -18.12
N SER A 76 9.50 -33.17 -17.58
CA SER A 76 8.22 -33.28 -16.86
C SER A 76 8.21 -32.42 -15.60
N LEU A 77 9.28 -32.46 -14.78
CA LEU A 77 9.37 -31.60 -13.59
C LEU A 77 9.36 -30.10 -13.92
N GLN A 78 9.99 -29.71 -15.04
CA GLN A 78 9.95 -28.33 -15.52
C GLN A 78 8.55 -27.92 -15.99
N ALA A 79 7.83 -28.83 -16.66
CA ALA A 79 6.44 -28.60 -17.06
C ALA A 79 5.52 -28.47 -15.82
N ASP A 80 5.70 -29.35 -14.82
CA ASP A 80 4.93 -29.30 -13.58
C ASP A 80 5.17 -28.01 -12.80
N LEU A 81 6.43 -27.55 -12.73
CA LEU A 81 6.77 -26.25 -12.14
C LEU A 81 6.08 -25.10 -12.88
N ALA A 82 6.13 -25.09 -14.21
CA ALA A 82 5.49 -24.06 -15.02
C ALA A 82 3.96 -24.04 -14.82
N HIS A 83 3.34 -25.22 -14.79
CA HIS A 83 1.90 -25.36 -14.49
C HIS A 83 1.55 -24.88 -13.09
N ALA A 84 2.37 -25.19 -12.08
CA ALA A 84 2.16 -24.73 -10.72
C ALA A 84 2.27 -23.20 -10.60
N LEU A 85 3.25 -22.59 -11.27
CA LEU A 85 3.43 -21.14 -11.30
C LEU A 85 2.26 -20.42 -12.00
N ASP A 86 1.81 -20.93 -13.14
CA ASP A 86 0.65 -20.38 -13.85
C ASP A 86 -0.64 -20.49 -12.99
N ARG A 87 -0.87 -21.64 -12.36
CA ARG A 87 -1.99 -21.82 -11.43
C ARG A 87 -1.90 -20.83 -10.27
N ASN A 88 -0.72 -20.64 -9.68
CA ASN A 88 -0.51 -19.69 -8.60
C ASN A 88 -0.83 -18.26 -9.05
N HIS A 89 -0.38 -17.88 -10.25
CA HIS A 89 -0.67 -16.56 -10.82
C HIS A 89 -2.18 -16.32 -11.01
N ARG A 90 -2.91 -17.32 -11.54
CA ARG A 90 -4.38 -17.28 -11.69
C ARG A 90 -5.11 -17.18 -10.35
N LEU A 91 -4.63 -17.90 -9.33
CA LEU A 91 -5.21 -17.81 -7.99
C LEU A 91 -4.96 -16.43 -7.37
N ALA A 92 -3.74 -15.90 -7.49
CA ALA A 92 -3.39 -14.57 -6.98
C ALA A 92 -4.21 -13.46 -7.67
N SER A 93 -4.45 -13.56 -8.98
CA SER A 93 -5.30 -12.60 -9.68
C SER A 93 -6.76 -12.70 -9.22
N ARG A 94 -7.26 -13.92 -8.96
CA ARG A 94 -8.61 -14.12 -8.43
C ARG A 94 -8.77 -13.57 -7.02
N VAL A 95 -7.79 -13.78 -6.15
CA VAL A 95 -7.77 -13.20 -4.79
C VAL A 95 -7.85 -11.68 -4.86
N ARG A 96 -7.00 -11.02 -5.66
CA ARG A 96 -7.07 -9.56 -5.84
C ARG A 96 -8.41 -9.06 -6.35
N GLN A 97 -9.05 -9.81 -7.27
CA GLN A 97 -10.39 -9.46 -7.75
C GLN A 97 -11.46 -9.59 -6.65
N LEU A 98 -11.38 -10.64 -5.83
CA LEU A 98 -12.29 -10.86 -4.72
C LEU A 98 -12.09 -9.81 -3.63
N GLU A 99 -10.85 -9.49 -3.27
CA GLU A 99 -10.51 -8.41 -2.34
C GLU A 99 -11.09 -7.08 -2.82
N LYS A 100 -10.86 -6.72 -4.09
CA LYS A 100 -11.42 -5.48 -4.66
C LYS A 100 -12.95 -5.45 -4.57
N ARG A 101 -13.62 -6.56 -4.92
CA ARG A 101 -15.08 -6.66 -4.83
C ARG A 101 -15.57 -6.58 -3.39
N LEU A 102 -14.86 -7.20 -2.46
CA LEU A 102 -15.20 -7.18 -1.05
C LEU A 102 -15.01 -5.78 -0.47
N SER A 103 -13.93 -5.08 -0.82
CA SER A 103 -13.73 -3.67 -0.48
C SER A 103 -14.82 -2.77 -1.07
N GLN A 104 -15.26 -3.03 -2.29
CA GLN A 104 -16.39 -2.29 -2.89
C GLN A 104 -17.69 -2.54 -2.13
N LEU A 105 -18.05 -3.80 -1.90
CA LEU A 105 -19.28 -4.15 -1.16
C LEU A 105 -19.28 -3.63 0.27
N LEU A 106 -18.14 -3.71 0.97
CA LEU A 106 -17.99 -3.15 2.31
C LEU A 106 -17.99 -1.62 2.28
N GLY A 107 -17.40 -1.00 1.26
CA GLY A 107 -17.46 0.44 1.03
C GLY A 107 -18.90 0.90 0.82
N ASP A 108 -19.64 0.22 -0.05
CA ASP A 108 -21.05 0.49 -0.35
C ASP A 108 -21.94 0.27 0.89
N ALA A 109 -21.70 -0.81 1.64
CA ALA A 109 -22.43 -1.10 2.89
C ALA A 109 -22.11 -0.07 3.98
N ALA A 110 -20.84 0.30 4.16
CA ALA A 110 -20.44 1.35 5.11
C ALA A 110 -21.00 2.71 4.68
N TRP A 111 -21.05 3.01 3.38
CA TRP A 111 -21.65 4.22 2.84
C TRP A 111 -23.17 4.25 3.07
N ALA A 112 -23.83 3.11 2.94
CA ALA A 112 -25.25 2.93 3.24
C ALA A 112 -25.58 3.05 4.73
N GLU A 113 -24.79 2.40 5.59
CA GLU A 113 -24.98 2.39 7.04
C GLU A 113 -24.59 3.74 7.69
N SER A 114 -23.66 4.48 7.09
CA SER A 114 -23.31 5.85 7.51
C SER A 114 -24.43 6.88 7.25
N GLY A 115 -25.55 6.47 6.65
CA GLY A 115 -26.66 7.38 6.31
C GLY A 115 -26.36 8.34 5.14
N LEU A 116 -25.18 8.21 4.51
CA LEU A 116 -24.71 9.01 3.38
C LEU A 116 -25.18 8.48 2.01
N ALA A 117 -25.78 7.28 1.96
CA ALA A 117 -26.35 6.72 0.73
C ALA A 117 -27.68 7.34 0.32
N GLY A 118 -28.28 8.18 1.16
CA GLY A 118 -29.41 8.99 0.78
C GLY A 118 -28.95 10.34 0.26
N ALA A 119 -29.38 10.69 -0.95
CA ALA A 119 -29.50 12.08 -1.39
C ALA A 119 -30.77 12.82 -0.90
N PRO A 120 -31.37 12.62 0.30
CA PRO A 120 -32.32 13.59 0.83
C PRO A 120 -31.65 14.68 1.68
N ASP A 121 -30.43 14.53 2.18
CA ASP A 121 -29.86 15.53 3.11
C ASP A 121 -29.16 16.69 2.39
N ILE A 122 -28.36 16.44 1.35
CA ILE A 122 -27.68 17.53 0.61
C ILE A 122 -28.68 18.44 -0.11
N ASP A 123 -29.66 17.88 -0.80
CA ASP A 123 -30.69 18.67 -1.50
C ASP A 123 -31.64 19.38 -0.52
N GLN A 124 -31.90 18.79 0.64
CA GLN A 124 -32.68 19.46 1.70
C GLN A 124 -31.88 20.60 2.32
N LEU A 125 -30.59 20.41 2.58
CA LEU A 125 -29.69 21.44 3.08
C LEU A 125 -29.52 22.58 2.07
N GLN A 126 -29.37 22.27 0.78
CA GLN A 126 -29.33 23.27 -0.28
C GLN A 126 -30.64 24.06 -0.37
N ARG A 127 -31.81 23.39 -0.33
CA ARG A 127 -33.11 24.06 -0.27
C ARG A 127 -33.26 24.95 0.96
N ARG A 128 -32.77 24.49 2.13
CA ARG A 128 -32.78 25.28 3.37
C ARG A 128 -31.85 26.49 3.27
N LEU A 129 -30.68 26.34 2.67
CA LEU A 129 -29.73 27.42 2.43
C LEU A 129 -30.37 28.49 1.54
N THR A 130 -30.95 28.10 0.40
CA THR A 130 -31.63 29.05 -0.49
C THR A 130 -32.81 29.76 0.17
N MET A 131 -33.58 29.06 1.01
CA MET A 131 -34.68 29.67 1.79
C MET A 131 -34.16 30.68 2.81
N LEU A 132 -33.06 30.35 3.51
CA LEU A 132 -32.45 31.25 4.49
C LEU A 132 -31.82 32.48 3.81
N GLU A 133 -31.18 32.31 2.66
CA GLU A 133 -30.64 33.42 1.86
C GLU A 133 -31.75 34.38 1.40
N GLN A 134 -32.88 33.84 0.92
CA GLN A 134 -34.04 34.66 0.54
C GLN A 134 -34.61 35.42 1.73
N HIS A 135 -34.77 34.76 2.89
CA HIS A 135 -35.27 35.41 4.10
C HIS A 135 -34.31 36.49 4.60
N LEU A 136 -32.99 36.28 4.50
CA LEU A 136 -32.01 37.31 4.84
C LEU A 136 -32.14 38.54 3.93
N ALA A 137 -32.26 38.34 2.62
CA ALA A 137 -32.44 39.43 1.67
C ALA A 137 -33.74 40.21 1.92
N GLU A 138 -34.83 39.51 2.22
CA GLU A 138 -36.13 40.13 2.54
C GLU A 138 -36.06 40.96 3.82
N VAL A 139 -35.49 40.40 4.90
CA VAL A 139 -35.32 41.12 6.16
C VAL A 139 -34.42 42.35 5.98
N GLN A 140 -33.33 42.24 5.22
CA GLN A 140 -32.47 43.38 4.90
C GLN A 140 -33.24 44.48 4.17
N GLY A 141 -34.02 44.12 3.13
CA GLY A 141 -34.85 45.08 2.40
C GLY A 141 -35.88 45.79 3.31
N THR A 142 -36.55 45.04 4.20
CA THR A 142 -37.48 45.68 5.15
C THR A 142 -36.77 46.63 6.12
N LEU A 143 -35.54 46.31 6.52
CA LEU A 143 -34.78 47.15 7.43
C LEU A 143 -34.37 48.45 6.72
N GLU A 144 -33.94 48.36 5.46
CA GLU A 144 -33.64 49.52 4.62
C GLU A 144 -34.86 50.43 4.46
N GLU A 145 -36.02 49.88 4.07
CA GLU A 145 -37.26 50.65 3.93
C GLU A 145 -37.64 51.36 5.24
N ARG A 146 -37.57 50.67 6.39
CA ARG A 146 -37.85 51.28 7.69
C ARG A 146 -36.84 52.36 8.06
N THR A 147 -35.57 52.20 7.68
CA THR A 147 -34.58 53.25 7.92
C THR A 147 -34.86 54.50 7.09
N GLU A 148 -35.25 54.34 5.82
CA GLU A 148 -35.66 55.45 4.95
C GLU A 148 -36.91 56.15 5.49
N GLU A 149 -37.93 55.39 5.92
CA GLU A 149 -39.14 55.93 6.57
C GLU A 149 -38.79 56.77 7.81
N LEU A 150 -37.88 56.26 8.67
CA LEU A 150 -37.44 56.96 9.86
C LEU A 150 -36.65 58.24 9.53
N GLU A 151 -35.78 58.21 8.53
CA GLU A 151 -35.05 59.38 8.07
C GLU A 151 -36.00 60.44 7.51
N ALA A 152 -36.97 60.05 6.70
CA ALA A 152 -38.01 60.93 6.16
C ALA A 152 -38.84 61.56 7.29
N ALA A 153 -39.31 60.76 8.26
CA ALA A 153 -40.06 61.26 9.41
C ALA A 153 -39.23 62.23 10.26
N ARG A 154 -37.95 61.93 10.49
CA ARG A 154 -37.01 62.84 11.19
C ARG A 154 -36.79 64.13 10.39
N GLY A 155 -36.67 64.04 9.07
CA GLY A 155 -36.58 65.18 8.17
C GLY A 155 -37.79 66.10 8.30
N ALA A 156 -39.00 65.55 8.15
CA ALA A 156 -40.26 66.28 8.32
C ALA A 156 -40.40 66.90 9.72
N ASN A 157 -39.98 66.20 10.77
CA ASN A 157 -40.02 66.73 12.14
C ASN A 157 -39.05 67.91 12.33
N ARG A 158 -37.85 67.85 11.73
CA ARG A 158 -36.91 68.98 11.70
C ARG A 158 -37.48 70.17 10.93
N GLU A 159 -38.13 69.95 9.79
CA GLU A 159 -38.79 71.00 9.00
C GLU A 159 -39.94 71.65 9.76
N LEU A 160 -40.82 70.86 10.40
CA LEU A 160 -41.89 71.35 11.26
C LEU A 160 -41.33 72.19 12.41
N THR A 161 -40.28 71.71 13.07
CA THR A 161 -39.60 72.45 14.15
C THR A 161 -39.02 73.76 13.64
N ARG A 162 -38.40 73.76 12.44
CA ARG A 162 -37.92 75.00 11.80
C ARG A 162 -39.09 75.95 11.53
N ALA A 163 -40.18 75.49 10.93
CA ALA A 163 -41.35 76.31 10.64
C ALA A 163 -41.95 76.93 11.91
N LEU A 164 -42.14 76.14 12.98
CA LEU A 164 -42.64 76.64 14.27
C LEU A 164 -41.71 77.72 14.86
N ASN A 165 -40.40 77.53 14.81
CA ASN A 165 -39.44 78.53 15.27
C ASN A 165 -39.43 79.81 14.42
N HIS A 166 -39.72 79.74 13.11
CA HIS A 166 -39.84 80.91 12.23
C HIS A 166 -41.18 81.64 12.42
N THR A 167 -42.27 80.93 12.71
CA THR A 167 -43.59 81.52 13.02
C THR A 167 -43.66 82.18 14.40
N LYS A 168 -42.62 82.05 15.22
CA LYS A 168 -42.49 82.71 16.52
C LYS A 168 -41.41 83.81 16.48
N PRO A 169 -41.61 84.94 15.77
CA PRO A 169 -40.72 86.08 15.89
C PRO A 169 -41.09 86.88 17.14
N GLY A 170 -40.16 86.97 18.10
CA GLY A 170 -40.21 88.00 19.15
C GLY A 170 -40.38 87.50 20.60
N ALA A 171 -39.30 87.02 21.20
CA ALA A 171 -39.03 87.27 22.62
C ALA A 171 -37.63 87.90 22.70
N GLN A 172 -37.61 89.21 22.96
CA GLN A 172 -36.49 90.12 22.81
C GLN A 172 -35.17 89.65 23.43
N ARG A 173 -34.11 89.67 22.61
CA ARG A 173 -32.77 90.03 23.07
C ARG A 173 -32.85 91.45 23.64
N ARG A 174 -32.69 91.61 24.96
CA ARG A 174 -32.34 92.91 25.56
C ARG A 174 -30.81 93.03 25.64
N PRO A 175 -30.23 94.17 25.26
CA PRO A 175 -28.78 94.39 25.27
C PRO A 175 -28.25 94.59 26.69
N SER A 176 -27.01 94.16 26.90
CA SER A 176 -26.21 94.33 28.11
C SER A 176 -25.62 95.74 28.26
N ALA A 177 -25.64 96.23 29.51
CA ALA A 177 -24.81 97.28 30.16
C ALA A 177 -25.22 98.76 29.95
N PRO A 178 -24.86 99.71 30.87
CA PRO A 178 -23.91 99.60 32.00
C PRO A 178 -24.38 100.14 33.38
N THR A 179 -23.62 99.79 34.42
CA THR A 179 -23.63 100.36 35.78
C THR A 179 -23.14 101.82 35.79
N PRO A 180 -23.77 102.73 36.56
CA PRO A 180 -23.02 103.52 37.57
C PRO A 180 -23.84 103.72 38.89
N LEU A 181 -23.25 103.49 40.06
CA LEU A 181 -22.67 104.47 41.02
C LEU A 181 -23.63 105.54 41.59
N THR A 182 -23.76 105.49 42.94
CA THR A 182 -24.00 106.61 43.90
C THR A 182 -25.35 107.35 43.80
N ARG A 183 -26.07 107.69 44.88
CA ARG A 183 -25.66 108.52 46.03
C ARG A 183 -26.84 108.64 47.03
N GLU A 184 -26.52 108.74 48.33
CA GLU A 184 -27.13 109.58 49.41
C GLU A 184 -28.68 109.71 49.43
N SER A 185 -29.41 109.41 50.51
CA SER A 185 -29.27 109.88 51.91
C SER A 185 -30.11 109.02 52.87
#